data_AF-A0A537ITM6-F1
#
_entry.id   AF-A0A537ITM6-F1
#
_cell.length_a   1.000
_cell.length_b   1.000
_cell.length_c   1.000
_cell.angle_alpha   90.00
_cell.angle_beta   90.00
_cell.angle_gamma   90.00
#
_symmetry.space_group_name_H-M   'P 1'
#
loop_
_entity.id
_entity.type
_entity.pdbx_description
1 polymer ?
#
loop_
_entity_poly.entity_id
_entity_poly.type
_entity_poly.pdbx_seq_one_letter_code
_entity_poly.pdbx_strand_id
1 'polypeptide(L)'
;MALRRIYLSETWRISLTGLGAILVFSSCTMILSTNVPGKTETSLPKEWLGKYEVMSEARMPDRKDSTKAEKEFATIESNRITWESTDGIKVFSLGDSLRYSVIYGQSRYLSLLMPQGLYAVFKVEKKDGTLELYSLSSDDEEIRKSDLNEYFDNIEKMKENEQQYYKVTIVDKKLDAYFKSKVPSGEVTKLVPVR
;
A
#
# COMPACT_ATOMS: atom_id res chain seq x y z
N MET A 1 -44.82 -5.27 17.68
CA MET A 1 -43.78 -6.27 17.39
C MET A 1 -43.12 -5.86 16.08
N ALA A 2 -41.99 -5.16 16.14
CA ALA A 2 -41.36 -4.52 14.99
C ALA A 2 -40.26 -5.43 14.41
N LEU A 3 -40.50 -6.00 13.24
CA LEU A 3 -39.46 -6.61 12.40
C LEU A 3 -38.92 -5.54 11.46
N ARG A 4 -37.84 -4.87 11.86
CA ARG A 4 -37.03 -4.07 10.93
C ARG A 4 -36.19 -5.03 10.08
N ARG A 5 -36.64 -5.28 8.85
CA ARG A 5 -35.75 -5.70 7.76
C ARG A 5 -34.75 -4.57 7.52
N ILE A 6 -33.49 -4.81 7.82
CA ILE A 6 -32.38 -3.99 7.36
C ILE A 6 -32.14 -4.41 5.90
N TYR A 7 -32.67 -3.62 4.98
CA TYR A 7 -32.22 -3.54 3.59
C TYR A 7 -31.61 -2.15 3.44
N LEU A 8 -30.33 -2.07 3.13
CA LEU A 8 -29.66 -0.99 2.39
C LEU A 8 -28.21 -1.49 2.24
N SER A 9 -27.86 -2.13 1.13
CA SER A 9 -27.47 -1.48 -0.14
C SER A 9 -26.25 -0.60 0.07
N GLU A 10 -25.08 -1.14 -0.27
CA GLU A 10 -24.10 -0.48 -1.12
C GLU A 10 -22.99 -1.50 -1.36
N THR A 11 -23.15 -2.21 -2.46
CA THR A 11 -22.06 -2.88 -3.16
C THR A 11 -20.89 -1.90 -3.24
N TRP A 12 -19.82 -2.23 -2.53
CA TRP A 12 -18.51 -1.59 -2.57
C TRP A 12 -17.99 -1.53 -4.01
N ARG A 13 -18.43 -0.52 -4.76
CA ARG A 13 -17.72 -0.04 -5.93
C ARG A 13 -16.57 0.80 -5.42
N ILE A 14 -15.52 0.12 -4.96
CA ILE A 14 -14.20 0.71 -4.84
C ILE A 14 -13.77 0.97 -6.28
N SER A 15 -14.14 2.13 -6.83
CA SER A 15 -13.51 2.62 -8.04
C SER A 15 -12.04 2.89 -7.72
N LEU A 16 -11.17 2.63 -8.69
CA LEU A 16 -9.74 2.93 -8.62
C LEU A 16 -9.47 4.36 -8.12
N THR A 17 -10.39 5.30 -8.36
CA THR A 17 -10.39 6.69 -7.87
C THR A 17 -10.41 6.81 -6.35
N GLY A 18 -11.18 5.96 -5.65
CA GLY A 18 -11.23 5.97 -4.19
C GLY A 18 -9.96 5.43 -3.57
N LEU A 19 -9.35 4.37 -4.15
CA LEU A 19 -8.04 3.88 -3.72
C LEU A 19 -6.88 4.76 -4.21
N GLY A 20 -7.13 5.56 -5.24
CA GLY A 20 -6.22 6.52 -5.85
C GLY A 20 -5.70 7.54 -4.85
N ALA A 21 -6.44 7.89 -3.80
CA ALA A 21 -5.91 8.77 -2.75
C ALA A 21 -4.73 8.14 -1.97
N ILE A 22 -4.67 6.81 -1.81
CA ILE A 22 -3.53 6.10 -1.19
C ILE A 22 -2.42 5.81 -2.23
N LEU A 23 -2.79 5.76 -3.51
CA LEU A 23 -1.94 5.34 -4.64
C LEU A 23 -1.96 6.40 -5.75
N VAL A 24 -1.72 7.68 -5.44
CA VAL A 24 -1.62 8.74 -6.46
C VAL A 24 -0.28 8.56 -7.18
N PHE A 25 -0.22 7.59 -8.11
CA PHE A 25 0.94 7.28 -8.93
C PHE A 25 0.63 7.68 -10.38
N SER A 26 0.69 8.97 -10.68
CA SER A 26 0.50 9.41 -12.07
C SER A 26 1.70 9.15 -12.97
N SER A 27 2.83 8.66 -12.43
CA SER A 27 4.05 8.33 -13.21
C SER A 27 4.75 7.02 -12.81
N CYS A 28 4.14 6.19 -11.96
CA CYS A 28 4.77 4.93 -11.54
C CYS A 28 4.03 3.69 -12.06
N THR A 29 4.78 2.74 -12.60
CA THR A 29 4.28 1.41 -12.92
C THR A 29 4.10 0.60 -11.64
N MET A 30 2.86 0.26 -11.29
CA MET A 30 2.56 -0.56 -10.10
C MET A 30 2.94 -2.03 -10.33
N ILE A 31 3.44 -2.67 -9.27
CA ILE A 31 3.70 -4.11 -9.22
C ILE A 31 2.82 -4.71 -8.11
N LEU A 32 1.80 -5.47 -8.50
CA LEU A 32 0.86 -6.12 -7.61
C LEU A 32 1.18 -7.61 -7.49
N SER A 33 1.03 -8.17 -6.29
CA SER A 33 1.36 -9.57 -6.04
C SER A 33 0.14 -10.48 -5.95
N THR A 34 0.29 -11.72 -6.38
CA THR A 34 -0.70 -12.80 -6.16
C THR A 34 -0.60 -13.42 -4.77
N ASN A 35 0.47 -13.16 -4.02
CA ASN A 35 0.71 -13.71 -2.69
C ASN A 35 1.24 -12.67 -1.70
N VAL A 36 1.15 -12.98 -0.42
CA VAL A 36 1.74 -12.18 0.66
C VAL A 36 3.18 -12.65 0.88
N PRO A 37 4.16 -11.74 1.04
CA PRO A 37 5.53 -12.12 1.39
C PRO A 37 5.61 -12.77 2.77
N GLY A 38 6.51 -13.72 2.96
CA GLY A 38 6.90 -14.22 4.28
C GLY A 38 5.79 -14.88 5.08
N LYS A 39 5.97 -14.90 6.40
CA LYS A 39 5.00 -15.46 7.34
C LYS A 39 4.05 -14.36 7.82
N THR A 40 2.74 -14.58 7.65
CA THR A 40 1.71 -13.68 8.17
C THR A 40 1.63 -13.74 9.69
N GLU A 41 1.54 -12.57 10.32
CA GLU A 41 1.38 -12.38 11.75
C GLU A 41 -0.07 -11.93 12.07
N THR A 42 -0.50 -12.15 13.32
CA THR A 42 -1.89 -11.89 13.74
C THR A 42 -2.10 -10.53 14.42
N SER A 43 -1.04 -9.79 14.68
CA SER A 43 -1.09 -8.44 15.27
C SER A 43 -0.01 -7.54 14.71
N LEU A 44 -0.31 -6.23 14.63
CA LEU A 44 0.68 -5.22 14.29
C LEU A 44 1.65 -4.99 15.47
N PRO A 45 2.93 -4.63 15.19
CA PRO A 45 3.92 -4.36 16.23
C PRO A 45 3.44 -3.27 17.19
N LYS A 46 3.65 -3.48 18.50
CA LYS A 46 3.23 -2.52 19.53
C LYS A 46 3.87 -1.15 19.33
N GLU A 47 5.10 -1.13 18.83
CA GLU A 47 5.84 0.08 18.54
C GLU A 47 5.33 0.87 17.33
N TRP A 48 4.36 0.35 16.58
CA TRP A 48 3.69 1.05 15.47
C TRP A 48 2.33 1.63 15.87
N LEU A 49 1.85 1.36 17.08
CA LEU A 49 0.53 1.80 17.50
C LEU A 49 0.53 3.31 17.77
N GLY A 50 -0.48 4.00 17.27
CA GLY A 50 -0.60 5.44 17.43
C GLY A 50 -1.26 6.14 16.25
N LYS A 51 -1.30 7.47 16.34
CA LYS A 51 -1.79 8.34 15.28
C LYS A 51 -0.61 8.98 14.54
N TYR A 52 -0.70 9.02 13.23
CA TYR A 52 0.32 9.49 12.32
C TYR A 52 -0.26 10.49 11.32
N GLU A 53 0.49 11.53 10.99
CA GLU A 53 0.26 12.35 9.80
C GLU A 53 0.87 11.64 8.60
N VAL A 54 0.12 11.53 7.51
CA VAL A 54 0.57 10.90 6.27
C VAL A 54 1.24 11.95 5.40
N MET A 55 2.49 11.70 5.03
CA MET A 55 3.24 12.49 4.05
C MET A 55 3.62 11.61 2.87
N SER A 56 3.18 11.97 1.66
CA SER A 56 3.57 11.28 0.42
C SER A 56 4.35 12.25 -0.47
N GLU A 57 5.53 11.84 -0.92
CA GLU A 57 6.43 12.65 -1.76
C GLU A 57 5.81 12.93 -3.14
N ALA A 58 4.98 12.02 -3.66
CA ALA A 58 4.23 12.17 -4.91
C ALA A 58 3.27 13.38 -4.91
N ARG A 59 2.89 13.90 -3.74
CA ARG A 59 1.96 15.03 -3.63
C ARG A 59 2.61 16.42 -3.58
N MET A 60 3.94 16.52 -3.70
CA MET A 60 4.65 17.78 -3.44
C MET A 60 4.93 18.74 -4.62
N PRO A 61 4.82 18.43 -5.95
CA PRO A 61 5.23 19.44 -6.94
C PRO A 61 4.13 20.37 -7.50
N ASP A 62 2.87 19.96 -7.64
CA ASP A 62 1.94 20.68 -8.55
C ASP A 62 0.74 21.40 -7.91
N ARG A 63 0.66 21.53 -6.59
CA ARG A 63 -0.26 22.52 -6.00
C ARG A 63 0.38 23.91 -5.99
N LYS A 64 0.53 24.50 -7.17
CA LYS A 64 0.87 25.93 -7.36
C LYS A 64 -0.16 26.90 -6.75
N ASP A 65 -1.18 26.42 -6.05
CA ASP A 65 -2.26 27.26 -5.51
C ASP A 65 -2.86 26.81 -4.16
N SER A 66 -2.20 25.97 -3.35
CA SER A 66 -2.78 25.58 -2.04
C SER A 66 -2.01 26.12 -0.84
N THR A 67 -2.48 27.24 -0.30
CA THR A 67 -2.22 27.66 1.08
C THR A 67 -2.78 26.69 2.15
N LYS A 68 -3.37 25.56 1.74
CA LYS A 68 -3.74 24.41 2.58
C LYS A 68 -3.56 23.09 1.81
N ALA A 69 -2.39 22.45 1.93
CA ALA A 69 -2.34 21.01 1.70
C ALA A 69 -3.19 20.36 2.82
N GLU A 70 -4.27 19.68 2.46
CA GLU A 70 -5.16 19.06 3.43
C GLU A 70 -4.42 17.87 4.07
N LYS A 71 -4.40 17.85 5.40
CA LYS A 71 -3.68 16.82 6.16
C LYS A 71 -4.45 15.51 6.13
N GLU A 72 -3.75 14.41 5.88
CA GLU A 72 -4.26 13.06 6.03
C GLU A 72 -3.66 12.41 7.28
N PHE A 73 -4.43 11.53 7.91
CA PHE A 73 -4.00 10.84 9.12
C PHE A 73 -4.19 9.34 9.01
N ALA A 74 -3.25 8.58 9.59
CA ALA A 74 -3.37 7.16 9.78
C ALA A 74 -3.35 6.83 11.27
N THR A 75 -4.35 6.10 11.76
CA THR A 75 -4.38 5.54 13.12
C THR A 75 -4.13 4.05 13.04
N ILE A 76 -3.06 3.59 13.68
CA ILE A 76 -2.66 2.19 13.74
C ILE A 76 -3.04 1.61 15.09
N GLU A 77 -3.90 0.60 15.07
CA GLU A 77 -4.29 -0.22 16.21
C GLU A 77 -3.76 -1.65 16.05
N SER A 78 -3.83 -2.46 17.11
CA SER A 78 -3.24 -3.81 17.10
C SER A 78 -3.69 -4.72 15.96
N ASN A 79 -4.90 -4.50 15.42
CA ASN A 79 -5.51 -5.34 14.41
C ASN A 79 -6.07 -4.57 13.21
N ARG A 80 -5.90 -3.24 13.13
CA ARG A 80 -6.39 -2.45 12.00
C ARG A 80 -5.62 -1.16 11.80
N ILE A 81 -5.74 -0.61 10.60
CA ILE A 81 -5.25 0.72 10.22
C ILE A 81 -6.45 1.50 9.72
N THR A 82 -6.71 2.66 10.33
CA THR A 82 -7.74 3.60 9.91
C THR A 82 -7.07 4.78 9.22
N TRP A 83 -7.46 5.07 7.98
CA TRP A 83 -6.96 6.18 7.18
C TRP A 83 -8.06 7.24 7.05
N GLU A 84 -7.77 8.46 7.49
CA GLU A 84 -8.67 9.60 7.47
C GLU A 84 -8.13 10.62 6.46
N SER A 85 -8.86 10.84 5.36
CA SER A 85 -8.56 11.88 4.37
C SER A 85 -9.81 12.73 4.09
N THR A 86 -9.69 13.74 3.24
CA THR A 86 -10.84 14.57 2.84
C THR A 86 -11.84 13.82 1.96
N ASP A 87 -11.42 12.72 1.35
CA ASP A 87 -12.28 11.78 0.63
C ASP A 87 -13.03 10.80 1.56
N GLY A 88 -12.76 10.84 2.87
CA GLY A 88 -13.43 10.05 3.89
C GLY A 88 -12.52 9.13 4.69
N ILE A 89 -13.14 8.16 5.39
CA ILE A 89 -12.46 7.24 6.29
C ILE A 89 -12.40 5.85 5.67
N LYS A 90 -11.20 5.27 5.60
CA LYS A 90 -10.97 3.88 5.20
C LYS A 90 -10.45 3.07 6.37
N VAL A 91 -10.91 1.83 6.49
CA VAL A 91 -10.49 0.92 7.56
C VAL A 91 -9.95 -0.36 6.95
N PHE A 92 -8.72 -0.71 7.33
CA PHE A 92 -8.03 -1.92 6.88
C PHE A 92 -7.82 -2.86 8.06
N SER A 93 -8.42 -4.04 8.03
CA SER A 93 -8.39 -4.99 9.17
C SER A 93 -7.47 -6.18 8.88
N LEU A 94 -6.65 -6.57 9.86
CA LEU A 94 -5.80 -7.75 9.75
C LEU A 94 -6.66 -9.01 9.52
N GLY A 95 -6.22 -9.85 8.59
CA GLY A 95 -6.93 -11.09 8.22
C GLY A 95 -8.06 -10.89 7.22
N ASP A 96 -8.47 -9.64 6.95
CA ASP A 96 -9.45 -9.29 5.94
C ASP A 96 -8.78 -8.50 4.79
N SER A 97 -8.83 -7.18 4.81
CA SER A 97 -8.23 -6.31 3.78
C SER A 97 -6.74 -6.00 4.01
N LEU A 98 -6.19 -6.33 5.18
CA LEU A 98 -4.78 -6.12 5.53
C LEU A 98 -4.10 -7.44 5.90
N ARG A 99 -2.85 -7.58 5.50
CA ARG A 99 -1.92 -8.60 6.00
C ARG A 99 -0.66 -7.92 6.50
N TYR A 100 -0.18 -8.37 7.64
CA TYR A 100 1.13 -8.02 8.16
C TYR A 100 1.98 -9.27 8.14
N SER A 101 3.20 -9.18 7.60
CA SER A 101 4.07 -10.32 7.50
C SER A 101 5.54 -9.98 7.70
N VAL A 102 6.30 -11.01 8.05
CA VAL A 102 7.72 -10.92 8.34
C VAL A 102 8.49 -11.95 7.53
N ILE A 103 9.57 -11.51 6.89
CA ILE A 103 10.55 -12.38 6.23
C ILE A 103 11.78 -12.50 7.15
N TYR A 104 12.15 -13.73 7.49
CA TYR A 104 13.32 -14.09 8.30
C TYR A 104 13.46 -13.33 9.63
N GLY A 105 12.33 -12.91 10.23
CA GLY A 105 12.31 -12.18 11.51
C GLY A 105 12.82 -10.74 11.44
N GLN A 106 13.17 -10.23 10.25
CA GLN A 106 13.85 -8.93 10.09
C GLN A 106 13.03 -7.96 9.24
N SER A 107 12.69 -8.37 8.02
CA SER A 107 11.99 -7.50 7.06
C SER A 107 10.49 -7.58 7.28
N ARG A 108 9.85 -6.42 7.42
CA ARG A 108 8.43 -6.28 7.77
C ARG A 108 7.66 -5.72 6.59
N TYR A 109 6.46 -6.26 6.35
CA TYR A 109 5.64 -5.89 5.20
C TYR A 109 4.18 -5.69 5.59
N LEU A 110 3.53 -4.72 4.96
CA LEU A 110 2.07 -4.58 4.92
C LEU A 110 1.60 -4.94 3.53
N SER A 111 0.55 -5.74 3.42
CA SER A 111 -0.07 -6.09 2.14
C SER A 111 -1.55 -5.78 2.20
N LEU A 112 -2.01 -4.90 1.31
CA LEU A 112 -3.42 -4.51 1.17
C LEU A 112 -4.06 -5.36 0.08
N LEU A 113 -5.16 -6.03 0.41
CA LEU A 113 -5.95 -6.78 -0.56
C LEU A 113 -6.75 -5.80 -1.42
N MET A 114 -6.47 -5.84 -2.72
CA MET A 114 -7.12 -5.02 -3.73
C MET A 114 -8.39 -5.71 -4.26
N PRO A 115 -9.36 -4.96 -4.82
CA PRO A 115 -10.61 -5.52 -5.34
C PRO A 115 -10.43 -6.67 -6.36
N GLN A 116 -9.35 -6.62 -7.15
CA GLN A 116 -8.99 -7.64 -8.13
C GLN A 116 -8.37 -8.92 -7.54
N GLY A 117 -8.34 -9.07 -6.21
CA GLY A 117 -7.78 -10.23 -5.52
C GLY A 117 -6.24 -10.27 -5.50
N LEU A 118 -5.60 -9.15 -5.83
CA LEU A 118 -4.15 -8.98 -5.77
C LEU A 118 -3.75 -8.15 -4.55
N TYR A 119 -2.48 -8.21 -4.16
CA TYR A 119 -1.93 -7.46 -3.04
C TYR A 119 -1.07 -6.29 -3.51
N ALA A 120 -1.36 -5.10 -2.99
CA ALA A 120 -0.40 -4.00 -2.95
C ALA A 120 0.51 -4.19 -1.73
N VAL A 121 1.80 -4.41 -1.98
CA VAL A 121 2.77 -4.78 -0.93
C VAL A 121 3.69 -3.59 -0.64
N PHE A 122 3.87 -3.32 0.64
CA PHE A 122 4.74 -2.27 1.15
C PHE A 122 5.76 -2.86 2.10
N LYS A 123 7.06 -2.63 1.85
CA LYS A 123 8.09 -2.85 2.88
C LYS A 123 7.96 -1.71 3.90
N VAL A 124 8.02 -2.06 5.17
CA VAL A 124 7.93 -1.10 6.27
C VAL A 124 9.27 -1.00 6.99
N GLU A 125 9.82 0.21 7.01
CA GLU A 125 10.95 0.57 7.85
C GLU A 125 10.52 1.57 8.92
N LYS A 126 11.18 1.53 10.08
CA LYS A 126 10.95 2.52 11.15
C LYS A 126 12.23 3.31 11.35
N LYS A 127 12.16 4.63 11.19
CA LYS A 127 13.29 5.57 11.36
C LYS A 127 12.84 6.74 12.23
N ASP A 128 13.50 6.94 13.37
CA ASP A 128 13.23 8.04 14.31
C ASP A 128 11.75 8.21 14.71
N GLY A 129 11.03 7.07 14.82
CA GLY A 129 9.60 7.04 15.15
C GLY A 129 8.66 7.11 13.94
N THR A 130 9.14 7.57 12.79
CA THR A 130 8.41 7.57 11.51
C THR A 130 8.38 6.17 10.91
N LEU A 131 7.22 5.77 10.38
CA LEU A 131 7.11 4.56 9.55
C LEU A 131 7.23 4.95 8.08
N GLU A 132 8.12 4.30 7.37
CA GLU A 132 8.36 4.49 5.94
C GLU A 132 7.82 3.28 5.20
N LEU A 133 6.85 3.52 4.32
CA LEU A 133 6.19 2.52 3.49
C LEU A 133 6.74 2.63 2.06
N TYR A 134 7.48 1.60 1.65
CA TYR A 134 8.06 1.49 0.32
C TYR A 134 7.21 0.55 -0.51
N SER A 135 6.55 1.06 -1.55
CA SER A 135 5.70 0.27 -2.44
C SER A 135 6.50 -0.58 -3.42
N LEU A 136 5.88 -1.68 -3.88
CA LEU A 136 6.28 -2.35 -5.11
C LEU A 136 5.79 -1.53 -6.32
N SER A 137 6.60 -0.57 -6.73
CA SER A 137 6.37 0.33 -7.87
C SER A 137 7.69 0.69 -8.53
N SER A 138 7.66 1.10 -9.79
CA SER A 138 8.81 1.64 -10.51
C SER A 138 8.46 2.98 -11.15
N ASP A 139 9.39 3.94 -11.14
CA ASP A 139 9.23 5.22 -11.87
C ASP A 139 9.40 5.06 -13.38
N ASP A 140 9.94 3.93 -13.81
CA ASP A 140 10.09 3.65 -15.22
C ASP A 140 8.75 3.15 -15.79
N GLU A 141 8.06 4.03 -16.51
CA GLU A 141 6.84 3.70 -17.27
C GLU A 141 7.12 2.65 -18.37
N GLU A 142 8.37 2.51 -18.80
CA GLU A 142 8.82 1.55 -19.80
C GLU A 142 9.43 0.28 -19.20
N ILE A 143 9.40 0.12 -17.87
CA ILE A 143 9.99 -1.05 -17.21
C ILE A 143 9.50 -2.33 -17.86
N ARG A 144 10.43 -3.16 -18.29
CA ARG A 144 10.13 -4.39 -19.03
C ARG A 144 9.98 -5.54 -18.04
N LYS A 145 9.20 -6.53 -18.45
CA LYS A 145 9.10 -7.81 -17.73
C LYS A 145 10.48 -8.43 -17.45
N SER A 146 11.44 -8.27 -18.37
CA SER A 146 12.82 -8.77 -18.18
C SER A 146 13.50 -8.20 -16.95
N ASP A 147 13.22 -6.94 -16.61
CA ASP A 147 13.86 -6.22 -15.52
C ASP A 147 13.32 -6.66 -14.16
N LEU A 148 12.14 -7.31 -14.17
CA LEU A 148 11.46 -7.85 -12.99
C LEU A 148 11.78 -9.33 -12.74
N ASN A 149 12.21 -10.08 -13.77
CA ASN A 149 12.44 -11.54 -13.68
C ASN A 149 13.49 -11.93 -12.63
N GLU A 150 14.43 -11.03 -12.33
CA GLU A 150 15.43 -11.26 -11.28
C GLU A 150 14.81 -11.29 -9.88
N TYR A 151 13.68 -10.60 -9.69
CA TYR A 151 13.09 -10.34 -8.38
C TYR A 151 11.80 -11.11 -8.11
N PHE A 152 11.02 -11.39 -9.16
CA PHE A 152 9.71 -12.02 -9.05
C PHE A 152 9.53 -13.18 -10.02
N ASP A 153 8.55 -14.03 -9.73
CA ASP A 153 8.15 -15.14 -10.60
C ASP A 153 6.76 -14.86 -11.21
N ASN A 154 6.38 -15.58 -12.27
CA ASN A 154 5.06 -15.49 -12.93
C ASN A 154 4.62 -14.06 -13.29
N ILE A 155 5.54 -13.27 -13.85
CA ILE A 155 5.28 -11.86 -14.18
C ILE A 155 4.36 -11.75 -15.39
N GLU A 156 3.24 -11.07 -15.23
CA GLU A 156 2.23 -10.80 -16.25
C GLU A 156 2.02 -9.28 -16.35
N LYS A 157 2.11 -8.73 -17.56
CA LYS A 157 1.76 -7.34 -17.81
C LYS A 157 0.25 -7.23 -17.99
N MET A 158 -0.39 -6.45 -17.13
CA MET A 158 -1.83 -6.24 -17.11
C MET A 158 -2.15 -4.80 -17.53
N LYS A 159 -3.32 -4.63 -18.14
CA LYS A 159 -3.88 -3.30 -18.46
C LYS A 159 -5.36 -3.30 -18.10
N GLU A 160 -5.76 -2.36 -17.25
CA GLU A 160 -7.13 -2.20 -16.79
C GLU A 160 -7.48 -0.72 -16.74
N ASN A 161 -8.58 -0.31 -17.39
CA ASN A 161 -9.03 1.09 -17.44
C ASN A 161 -7.89 2.08 -17.75
N GLU A 162 -7.10 1.77 -18.78
CA GLU A 162 -5.91 2.52 -19.22
C GLU A 162 -4.68 2.45 -18.30
N GLN A 163 -4.82 2.01 -17.05
CA GLN A 163 -3.70 1.81 -16.14
C GLN A 163 -2.97 0.49 -16.42
N GLN A 164 -1.66 0.57 -16.55
CA GLN A 164 -0.80 -0.60 -16.70
C GLN A 164 -0.18 -0.98 -15.35
N TYR A 165 -0.11 -2.27 -15.07
CA TYR A 165 0.55 -2.80 -13.88
C TYR A 165 1.15 -4.18 -14.17
N TYR A 166 2.12 -4.59 -13.36
CA TYR A 166 2.61 -5.96 -13.39
C TYR A 166 1.96 -6.77 -12.28
N LYS A 167 1.40 -7.92 -12.64
CA LYS A 167 0.99 -8.96 -11.70
C LYS A 167 2.16 -9.93 -11.54
N VAL A 168 2.55 -10.22 -10.29
CA VAL A 168 3.73 -11.05 -10.00
C VAL A 168 3.51 -12.01 -8.85
N THR A 169 4.30 -13.06 -8.77
CA THR A 169 4.44 -13.90 -7.57
C THR A 169 5.71 -13.48 -6.83
N ILE A 170 5.58 -13.13 -5.56
CA ILE A 170 6.71 -12.78 -4.69
C ILE A 170 7.46 -14.04 -4.30
N VAL A 171 8.80 -13.95 -4.39
CA VAL A 171 9.74 -14.95 -3.88
C VAL A 171 10.53 -14.31 -2.73
N ASP A 172 10.29 -14.74 -1.50
CA ASP A 172 10.82 -14.08 -0.28
C ASP A 172 12.32 -13.78 -0.33
N LYS A 173 13.13 -14.75 -0.78
CA LYS A 173 14.60 -14.61 -0.85
C LYS A 173 15.09 -13.57 -1.86
N LYS A 174 14.25 -13.15 -2.81
CA LYS A 174 14.56 -12.17 -3.86
C LYS A 174 14.07 -10.76 -3.52
N LEU A 175 13.13 -10.64 -2.58
CA LEU A 175 12.43 -9.38 -2.32
C LEU A 175 13.32 -8.30 -1.72
N ASP A 176 14.28 -8.65 -0.87
CA ASP A 176 15.26 -7.69 -0.35
C ASP A 176 16.16 -7.13 -1.47
N ALA A 177 16.52 -7.94 -2.46
CA ALA A 177 17.28 -7.50 -3.61
C ALA A 177 16.50 -6.48 -4.45
N TYR A 178 15.17 -6.67 -4.61
CA TYR A 178 14.30 -5.69 -5.27
C TYR A 178 14.40 -4.31 -4.62
N PHE A 179 14.20 -4.23 -3.29
CA PHE A 179 14.22 -2.95 -2.57
C PHE A 179 15.61 -2.30 -2.50
N LYS A 180 16.68 -3.03 -2.80
CA LYS A 180 18.06 -2.51 -2.91
C LYS A 180 18.47 -2.20 -4.35
N SER A 181 17.65 -2.59 -5.32
CA SER A 181 17.91 -2.36 -6.74
C SER A 181 17.57 -0.92 -7.16
N LYS A 182 17.73 -0.63 -8.45
CA LYS A 182 17.29 0.65 -9.06
C LYS A 182 15.84 0.61 -9.54
N VAL A 183 15.16 -0.53 -9.42
CA VAL A 183 13.78 -0.69 -9.92
C VAL A 183 12.76 0.11 -9.12
N PRO A 184 12.77 0.11 -7.77
CA PRO A 184 11.78 0.84 -6.99
C PRO A 184 11.74 2.33 -7.37
N SER A 185 10.54 2.92 -7.38
CA SER A 185 10.32 4.36 -7.63
C SER A 185 11.02 5.29 -6.64
N GLY A 186 11.60 4.76 -5.55
CA GLY A 186 12.16 5.59 -4.49
C GLY A 186 11.13 6.41 -3.70
N GLU A 187 9.89 6.57 -4.22
CA GLU A 187 8.77 7.19 -3.52
C GLU A 187 8.46 6.44 -2.23
N VAL A 188 8.39 7.21 -1.14
CA VAL A 188 8.09 6.69 0.20
C VAL A 188 6.87 7.39 0.76
N THR A 189 5.90 6.61 1.21
CA THR A 189 4.84 7.14 2.07
C THR A 189 5.32 7.12 3.51
N LYS A 190 5.40 8.28 4.14
CA LYS A 190 5.87 8.48 5.51
C LYS A 190 4.67 8.66 6.44
N LEU A 191 4.63 7.89 7.51
CA LEU A 191 3.69 8.05 8.62
C LEU A 191 4.47 8.68 9.78
N VAL A 192 4.29 9.98 9.97
CA VAL A 192 5.00 10.77 10.98
C VAL A 192 4.15 10.83 12.25
N PRO A 193 4.67 10.43 13.43
CA PRO A 193 3.88 10.45 14.66
C PRO A 193 3.30 11.84 14.96
N VAL A 194 2.01 11.90 15.24
CA VAL A 194 1.37 13.13 15.74
C VAL A 194 1.72 13.25 17.22
N ARG A 195 2.36 14.37 17.60
CA ARG A 195 2.67 14.70 19.00
C ARG A 195 1.48 15.32 19.71
#